data_AF-A0A915UFK4-F1
#
_entry.id   AF-A0A915UFK4-F1
#
_cell.length_a   1.000
_cell.length_b   1.000
_cell.length_c   1.000
_cell.angle_alpha   90.00
_cell.angle_beta   90.00
_cell.angle_gamma   90.00
#
_symmetry.space_group_name_H-M   'P 1'
#
loop_
_entity.id
_entity.type
_entity.pdbx_description
1 polymer ?
#
loop_
_entity_poly.entity_id
_entity_poly.type
_entity_poly.pdbx_seq_one_letter_code
_entity_poly.pdbx_strand_id
1 'polypeptide(L)'
;MESGGMRPTRAAAAPAWRYVLGGMLAAALAAAGNLAWRSAAPSYTGQPVPALIDPTSVALASVLSVLLAAGVYLLLSRGLTIATPLYVLGSLLTAAVSCVATFVPVMPDGTPTPPGFTHLTIPMHMWAGVMAAVVVPIVVLVGVRK
;
A
#
# COMPACT_ATOMS: atom_id res chain seq x y z
N MET A 1 42.68 -14.01 -0.23
CA MET A 1 41.23 -14.12 -0.03
C MET A 1 40.61 -12.83 -0.53
N GLU A 2 40.12 -12.82 -1.76
CA GLU A 2 39.21 -11.75 -2.19
C GLU A 2 37.95 -11.90 -1.34
N SER A 3 37.62 -10.88 -0.55
CA SER A 3 36.32 -10.82 0.11
C SER A 3 35.27 -10.86 -0.99
N GLY A 4 34.52 -11.96 -1.07
CA GLY A 4 33.39 -12.12 -1.99
C GLY A 4 32.25 -11.18 -1.61
N GLY A 5 32.49 -9.87 -1.75
CA GLY A 5 31.52 -8.83 -1.46
C GLY A 5 30.33 -8.99 -2.38
N MET A 6 29.16 -9.27 -1.81
CA MET A 6 27.92 -9.26 -2.57
C MET A 6 27.78 -7.92 -3.27
N ARG A 7 27.69 -7.94 -4.60
CA ARG A 7 27.45 -6.72 -5.37
C ARG A 7 26.10 -6.12 -4.93
N PRO A 8 26.05 -4.80 -4.66
CA PRO A 8 24.80 -4.15 -4.28
C PRO A 8 23.75 -4.35 -5.37
N THR A 9 22.50 -4.58 -4.95
CA THR A 9 21.39 -4.75 -5.88
C THR A 9 21.03 -3.41 -6.54
N ARG A 10 20.27 -3.46 -7.65
CA ARG A 10 19.73 -2.25 -8.28
C ARG A 10 18.93 -1.39 -7.29
N ALA A 11 18.15 -2.03 -6.41
CA ALA A 11 17.43 -1.31 -5.36
C ALA A 11 18.43 -0.65 -4.39
N ALA A 12 19.42 -1.39 -3.89
CA ALA A 12 20.44 -0.84 -3.00
C ALA A 12 21.21 0.35 -3.62
N ALA A 13 21.45 0.33 -4.93
CA ALA A 13 22.11 1.40 -5.67
C ALA A 13 21.20 2.62 -5.94
N ALA A 14 19.89 2.50 -5.81
CA ALA A 14 18.96 3.60 -6.06
C ALA A 14 19.08 4.66 -4.95
N PRO A 15 19.11 5.96 -5.28
CA PRO A 15 19.12 7.03 -4.27
C PRO A 15 17.78 7.11 -3.53
N ALA A 16 17.83 7.52 -2.26
CA ALA A 16 16.66 7.53 -1.37
C ALA A 16 15.46 8.35 -1.90
N TRP A 17 15.71 9.44 -2.63
CA TRP A 17 14.65 10.27 -3.20
C TRP A 17 13.72 9.51 -4.16
N ARG A 18 14.20 8.44 -4.80
CA ARG A 18 13.37 7.60 -5.69
C ARG A 18 12.32 6.80 -4.93
N TYR A 19 12.62 6.42 -3.69
CA TYR A 19 11.67 5.74 -2.81
C TYR A 19 10.59 6.71 -2.34
N VAL A 20 11.00 7.94 -2.00
CA VAL A 20 10.06 9.01 -1.65
C VAL A 20 9.15 9.32 -2.85
N LEU A 21 9.72 9.54 -4.03
CA LEU A 21 8.94 9.81 -5.25
C LEU A 21 8.01 8.65 -5.60
N GLY A 22 8.52 7.40 -5.56
CA GLY A 22 7.72 6.21 -5.80
C GLY A 22 6.56 6.09 -4.81
N GLY A 23 6.84 6.32 -3.52
CA GLY A 23 5.84 6.35 -2.46
C GLY A 23 4.78 7.44 -2.66
N MET A 24 5.18 8.66 -3.00
CA MET A 24 4.24 9.77 -3.26
C MET A 24 3.32 9.50 -4.45
N LEU A 25 3.88 9.00 -5.57
CA LEU A 25 3.10 8.64 -6.75
C LEU A 25 2.14 7.48 -6.46
N ALA A 26 2.62 6.43 -5.78
CA ALA A 26 1.78 5.30 -5.38
C ALA A 26 0.67 5.74 -4.40
N ALA A 27 0.99 6.60 -3.45
CA ALA A 27 0.04 7.14 -2.47
C ALA A 27 -1.05 7.97 -3.14
N ALA A 28 -0.69 8.83 -4.09
CA ALA A 28 -1.65 9.61 -4.86
C ALA A 28 -2.61 8.72 -5.67
N LEU A 29 -2.09 7.69 -6.35
CA LEU A 29 -2.89 6.73 -7.11
C LEU A 29 -3.79 5.86 -6.21
N ALA A 30 -3.27 5.44 -5.05
CA ALA A 30 -4.04 4.70 -4.05
C ALA A 30 -5.20 5.55 -3.51
N ALA A 31 -4.92 6.79 -3.09
CA ALA A 31 -5.94 7.70 -2.58
C ALA A 31 -6.99 8.03 -3.65
N ALA A 32 -6.58 8.32 -4.88
CA ALA A 32 -7.49 8.60 -5.99
C ALA A 32 -8.42 7.41 -6.29
N GLY A 33 -7.88 6.20 -6.40
CA GLY A 33 -8.69 5.00 -6.63
C GLY A 33 -9.62 4.67 -5.46
N ASN A 34 -9.16 4.84 -4.23
CA ASN A 34 -9.97 4.60 -3.03
C ASN A 34 -11.10 5.63 -2.89
N LEU A 35 -10.86 6.91 -3.21
CA LEU A 35 -11.90 7.94 -3.26
C LEU A 35 -12.91 7.72 -4.39
N ALA A 36 -12.44 7.26 -5.55
CA ALA A 36 -13.31 6.89 -6.67
C ALA A 36 -14.20 5.71 -6.29
N TRP A 37 -13.63 4.64 -5.69
CA TRP A 37 -14.41 3.50 -5.23
C TRP A 37 -15.41 3.88 -4.14
N ARG A 38 -14.99 4.64 -3.12
CA ARG A 38 -15.89 5.15 -2.09
C ARG A 38 -17.09 5.88 -2.67
N SER A 39 -16.87 6.72 -3.68
CA SER A 39 -17.94 7.48 -4.35
C SER A 39 -18.87 6.59 -5.15
N ALA A 40 -18.35 5.52 -5.75
CA ALA A 40 -19.12 4.62 -6.61
C ALA A 40 -19.83 3.50 -5.83
N ALA A 41 -19.29 3.04 -4.70
CA ALA A 41 -19.77 1.88 -3.96
C ALA A 41 -21.27 1.89 -3.61
N PRO A 42 -21.90 3.02 -3.23
CA PRO A 42 -23.35 3.05 -2.98
C PRO A 42 -24.18 2.66 -4.20
N SER A 43 -23.74 3.03 -5.41
CA SER A 43 -24.45 2.67 -6.65
C SER A 43 -24.34 1.18 -6.98
N TYR A 44 -23.26 0.51 -6.54
CA TYR A 44 -23.04 -0.92 -6.75
C TYR A 44 -23.69 -1.80 -5.69
N THR A 45 -23.70 -1.33 -4.43
CA THR A 45 -24.11 -2.14 -3.27
C THR A 45 -25.51 -1.82 -2.76
N GLY A 46 -26.08 -0.66 -3.14
CA GLY A 46 -27.32 -0.14 -2.58
C GLY A 46 -27.20 0.32 -1.12
N GLN A 47 -25.99 0.31 -0.54
CA GLN A 47 -25.74 0.68 0.85
C GLN A 47 -25.09 2.08 0.92
N PRO A 48 -25.50 2.94 1.87
CA PRO A 48 -24.85 4.23 2.06
C PRO A 48 -23.42 4.05 2.59
N VAL A 49 -22.52 4.99 2.26
CA VAL A 49 -21.18 5.00 2.86
C VAL A 49 -21.30 5.37 4.34
N PRO A 50 -20.75 4.56 5.27
CA PRO A 50 -20.75 4.91 6.69
C PRO A 50 -20.03 6.24 6.94
N ALA A 51 -20.54 7.06 7.87
CA ALA A 51 -19.97 8.38 8.17
C ALA A 51 -18.48 8.33 8.58
N LEU A 52 -18.06 7.24 9.22
CA LEU A 52 -16.67 6.98 9.61
C LEU A 52 -15.73 6.86 8.41
N ILE A 53 -16.23 6.46 7.24
CA ILE A 53 -15.46 6.39 6.00
C ILE A 53 -15.72 7.68 5.21
N ASP A 54 -15.24 8.79 5.75
CA ASP A 54 -15.27 10.10 5.07
C ASP A 54 -14.09 10.24 4.07
N PRO A 55 -14.13 11.19 3.12
CA PRO A 55 -13.07 11.34 2.13
C PRO A 55 -11.68 11.59 2.75
N THR A 56 -11.61 12.31 3.86
CA THR A 56 -10.36 12.71 4.51
C THR A 56 -9.69 11.50 5.15
N SER A 57 -10.43 10.71 5.93
CA SER A 57 -9.91 9.48 6.53
C SER A 57 -9.43 8.48 5.47
N VAL A 58 -10.18 8.33 4.37
CA VAL A 58 -9.80 7.47 3.24
C VAL A 58 -8.50 7.94 2.60
N ALA A 59 -8.37 9.24 2.32
CA ALA A 59 -7.16 9.80 1.73
C ALA A 59 -5.95 9.62 2.67
N LEU A 60 -6.08 9.97 3.95
CA LEU A 60 -5.01 9.85 4.94
C LEU A 60 -4.57 8.40 5.13
N ALA A 61 -5.52 7.47 5.32
CA ALA A 61 -5.20 6.06 5.47
C ALA A 61 -4.47 5.49 4.24
N SER A 62 -4.92 5.87 3.03
CA SER A 62 -4.28 5.44 1.78
C SER A 62 -2.86 6.01 1.62
N VAL A 63 -2.69 7.30 1.91
CA VAL A 63 -1.39 7.97 1.78
C VAL A 63 -0.39 7.44 2.81
N LEU A 64 -0.78 7.41 4.09
CA LEU A 64 0.13 7.02 5.18
C LEU A 64 0.58 5.56 5.05
N SER A 65 -0.33 4.65 4.71
CA SER A 65 0.00 3.22 4.53
C SER A 65 0.99 3.01 3.39
N VAL A 66 0.79 3.67 2.24
CA VAL A 66 1.68 3.53 1.07
C VAL A 66 3.03 4.20 1.30
N LEU A 67 3.07 5.37 1.95
CA LEU A 67 4.33 6.01 2.32
C LEU A 67 5.14 5.18 3.32
N LEU A 68 4.47 4.57 4.31
CA LEU A 68 5.10 3.62 5.23
C LEU A 68 5.68 2.43 4.47
N ALA A 69 4.93 1.85 3.53
CA ALA A 69 5.41 0.76 2.70
C ALA A 69 6.67 1.15 1.88
N ALA A 70 6.69 2.35 1.29
CA ALA A 70 7.86 2.85 0.58
C ALA A 70 9.08 3.03 1.51
N GLY A 71 8.86 3.49 2.74
CA GLY A 71 9.89 3.55 3.79
C GLY A 71 10.45 2.17 4.14
N VAL A 72 9.58 1.17 4.30
CA VAL A 72 9.99 -0.23 4.50
C VAL A 72 10.81 -0.73 3.32
N TYR A 73 10.42 -0.42 2.08
CA TYR A 73 11.19 -0.84 0.91
C TYR A 73 12.59 -0.23 0.88
N LEU A 74 12.72 1.05 1.26
CA LEU A 74 14.02 1.70 1.41
C LEU A 74 14.88 0.93 2.40
N LEU A 75 14.38 0.65 3.61
CA LEU A 75 15.13 -0.09 4.63
C LEU A 75 15.53 -1.49 4.16
N LEU A 76 14.60 -2.25 3.59
CA LEU A 76 14.88 -3.59 3.05
C LEU A 76 15.99 -3.54 1.98
N SER A 77 15.94 -2.55 1.09
CA SER A 77 16.92 -2.41 0.01
C SER A 77 18.33 -2.06 0.48
N ARG A 78 18.49 -1.56 1.71
CA ARG A 78 19.82 -1.30 2.31
C ARG A 78 20.42 -2.54 2.97
N GLY A 79 19.59 -3.48 3.42
CA GLY A 79 20.06 -4.66 4.17
C GLY A 79 20.03 -5.97 3.38
N LEU A 80 19.18 -6.09 2.35
CA LEU A 80 18.86 -7.39 1.75
C LEU A 80 19.02 -7.38 0.23
N THR A 81 19.62 -8.44 -0.30
CA THR A 81 19.74 -8.67 -1.75
C THR A 81 18.41 -9.07 -2.41
N ILE A 82 17.46 -9.56 -1.61
CA ILE A 82 16.12 -9.95 -2.05
C ILE A 82 15.04 -8.95 -1.64
N ALA A 83 15.41 -7.68 -1.42
CA ALA A 83 14.50 -6.65 -0.91
C ALA A 83 13.25 -6.45 -1.78
N THR A 84 13.39 -6.40 -3.11
CA THR A 84 12.26 -6.18 -4.02
C THR A 84 11.19 -7.28 -3.94
N PRO A 85 11.51 -8.58 -4.14
CA PRO A 85 10.49 -9.62 -4.03
C PRO A 85 9.88 -9.69 -2.62
N LEU A 86 10.67 -9.49 -1.57
CA LEU A 86 10.13 -9.42 -0.20
C LEU A 86 9.18 -8.25 0.00
N TYR A 87 9.51 -7.07 -0.53
CA TYR A 87 8.65 -5.89 -0.45
C TYR A 87 7.33 -6.09 -1.21
N VAL A 88 7.39 -6.61 -2.44
CA VAL A 88 6.20 -6.87 -3.25
C VAL A 88 5.29 -7.89 -2.54
N LEU A 89 5.85 -9.02 -2.12
CA LEU A 89 5.10 -10.05 -1.41
C LEU A 89 4.55 -9.51 -0.09
N GLY A 90 5.36 -8.80 0.69
CA GLY A 90 4.95 -8.18 1.94
C GLY A 90 3.79 -7.21 1.75
N SER A 91 3.84 -6.33 0.75
CA SER A 91 2.76 -5.37 0.47
C SER A 91 1.44 -6.07 0.14
N LEU A 92 1.48 -7.11 -0.69
CA LEU A 92 0.29 -7.88 -1.06
C LEU A 92 -0.25 -8.70 0.11
N LEU A 93 0.62 -9.34 0.90
CA LEU A 93 0.22 -10.10 2.09
C LEU A 93 -0.35 -9.18 3.16
N THR A 94 0.25 -8.01 3.42
CA THR A 94 -0.29 -7.03 4.36
C THR A 94 -1.67 -6.55 3.91
N ALA A 95 -1.88 -6.29 2.62
CA ALA A 95 -3.20 -5.95 2.09
C ALA A 95 -4.21 -7.08 2.29
N ALA A 96 -3.85 -8.32 1.97
CA ALA A 96 -4.72 -9.48 2.17
C ALA A 96 -5.05 -9.72 3.65
N VAL A 97 -4.07 -9.64 4.54
CA VAL A 97 -4.26 -9.76 6.00
C VAL A 97 -5.12 -8.63 6.54
N SER A 98 -4.91 -7.39 6.05
CA SER A 98 -5.75 -6.25 6.47
C SER A 98 -7.22 -6.44 6.10
N CYS A 99 -7.54 -7.21 5.05
CA CYS A 99 -8.93 -7.54 4.73
C CYS A 99 -9.60 -8.41 5.80
N VAL A 100 -8.85 -9.18 6.60
CA VAL A 100 -9.42 -9.99 7.69
C VAL A 100 -10.10 -9.10 8.74
N ALA A 101 -9.53 -7.92 9.03
CA ALA A 101 -10.10 -6.98 9.99
C ALA A 101 -11.50 -6.49 9.59
N THR A 102 -11.83 -6.53 8.29
CA THR A 102 -13.13 -6.06 7.76
C THR A 102 -14.31 -6.99 8.09
N PHE A 103 -14.01 -8.19 8.61
CA PHE A 103 -15.02 -9.19 9.03
C PHE A 103 -15.29 -9.16 10.54
N VAL A 104 -14.61 -8.29 11.29
CA VAL A 104 -14.88 -8.15 12.72
C VAL A 104 -16.27 -7.51 12.91
N PRO A 105 -17.15 -8.08 13.75
CA PRO A 105 -18.53 -7.60 13.90
C PRO A 105 -18.67 -6.28 14.68
N VAL A 106 -17.58 -5.87 15.34
CA VAL A 106 -17.54 -4.69 16.22
C VAL A 106 -16.33 -3.84 15.84
N MET A 107 -16.54 -2.54 15.70
CA MET A 107 -15.52 -1.54 15.40
C MET A 107 -14.65 -1.26 16.65
N PRO A 108 -13.46 -0.65 16.51
CA PRO A 108 -12.60 -0.34 17.66
C PRO A 108 -13.23 0.55 18.74
N ASP A 109 -14.28 1.30 18.42
CA ASP A 109 -15.05 2.13 19.36
C ASP A 109 -16.20 1.37 20.05
N GLY A 110 -16.36 0.07 19.78
CA GLY A 110 -17.42 -0.77 20.35
C GLY A 110 -18.74 -0.76 19.57
N THR A 111 -18.87 0.03 18.50
CA THR A 111 -20.09 0.08 17.69
C THR A 111 -20.18 -1.12 16.73
N PRO A 112 -21.40 -1.57 16.35
CA PRO A 112 -21.55 -2.62 15.35
C PRO A 112 -20.98 -2.21 13.99
N THR A 113 -20.30 -3.14 13.31
CA THR A 113 -19.79 -2.90 11.96
C THR A 113 -20.94 -2.62 10.99
N PRO A 114 -20.89 -1.51 10.21
CA PRO A 114 -21.99 -1.15 9.31
C PRO A 114 -22.25 -2.20 8.22
N PRO A 115 -23.52 -2.37 7.78
CA PRO A 115 -23.83 -3.19 6.62
C PRO A 115 -23.02 -2.77 5.39
N GLY A 116 -22.48 -3.75 4.65
CA GLY A 116 -21.71 -3.48 3.43
C GLY A 116 -20.26 -3.00 3.66
N PHE A 117 -19.80 -2.85 4.91
CA PHE A 117 -18.44 -2.39 5.23
C PHE A 117 -17.34 -3.19 4.53
N THR A 118 -17.47 -4.52 4.50
CA THR A 118 -16.54 -5.43 3.81
C THR A 118 -16.44 -5.16 2.32
N HIS A 119 -17.58 -4.95 1.64
CA HIS A 119 -17.63 -4.66 0.19
C HIS A 119 -17.00 -3.31 -0.13
N LEU A 120 -17.07 -2.36 0.81
CA LEU A 120 -16.43 -1.07 0.66
C LEU A 120 -14.92 -1.15 0.90
N THR A 121 -14.49 -1.80 1.99
CA THR A 121 -13.11 -1.72 2.48
C THR A 121 -12.14 -2.69 1.83
N ILE A 122 -12.56 -3.92 1.49
CA ILE A 122 -11.68 -4.92 0.84
C ILE A 122 -11.09 -4.37 -0.47
N PRO A 123 -11.89 -3.84 -1.42
CA PRO A 123 -11.33 -3.28 -2.65
C PRO A 123 -10.32 -2.17 -2.39
N MET A 124 -10.55 -1.35 -1.36
CA MET A 124 -9.66 -0.24 -1.01
C MET A 124 -8.31 -0.71 -0.47
N HIS A 125 -8.32 -1.75 0.37
CA HIS A 125 -7.10 -2.34 0.94
C HIS A 125 -6.27 -3.01 -0.15
N MET A 126 -6.93 -3.79 -1.02
CA MET A 126 -6.28 -4.44 -2.15
C MET A 126 -5.72 -3.43 -3.14
N TRP A 127 -6.47 -2.37 -3.46
CA TRP A 127 -6.01 -1.30 -4.35
C TRP A 127 -4.75 -0.62 -3.81
N ALA A 128 -4.76 -0.21 -2.53
CA ALA A 128 -3.59 0.41 -1.91
C ALA A 128 -2.37 -0.52 -1.90
N GLY A 129 -2.57 -1.80 -1.55
CA GLY A 129 -1.51 -2.81 -1.57
C GLY A 129 -0.90 -3.03 -2.96
N VAL A 130 -1.74 -3.10 -4.01
CA VAL A 130 -1.29 -3.25 -5.40
C VAL A 130 -0.55 -2.00 -5.86
N MET A 131 -1.06 -0.79 -5.57
CA MET A 131 -0.36 0.45 -5.93
C MET A 131 1.03 0.51 -5.27
N ALA A 132 1.14 0.16 -3.99
CA ALA A 132 2.44 0.06 -3.32
C ALA A 132 3.36 -0.97 -4.00
N ALA A 133 2.86 -2.20 -4.19
CA ALA A 133 3.63 -3.32 -4.74
C ALA A 133 4.11 -3.10 -6.18
N VAL A 134 3.39 -2.30 -6.98
CA VAL A 134 3.69 -2.10 -8.40
C VAL A 134 4.42 -0.78 -8.64
N VAL A 135 3.85 0.34 -8.17
CA VAL A 135 4.32 1.67 -8.55
C VAL A 135 5.67 1.99 -7.89
N VAL A 136 5.83 1.67 -6.59
CA VAL A 136 7.07 2.00 -5.87
C VAL A 136 8.28 1.27 -6.49
N PRO A 137 8.25 -0.06 -6.76
CA PRO A 137 9.40 -0.74 -7.36
C PRO A 137 9.70 -0.27 -8.77
N ILE A 138 8.68 0.03 -9.58
CA ILE A 138 8.89 0.58 -10.93
C ILE A 138 9.67 1.89 -10.82
N VAL A 139 9.21 2.84 -10.00
CA VAL A 139 9.87 4.15 -9.86
C VAL A 139 11.27 4.02 -9.24
N VAL A 140 11.50 3.06 -8.35
CA VAL A 140 12.84 2.83 -7.77
C VAL A 140 13.80 2.20 -8.79
N LEU A 141 13.35 1.25 -9.60
CA LEU A 141 14.23 0.41 -10.42
C LEU A 141 14.47 0.96 -11.84
N VAL A 142 13.55 1.73 -12.41
CA VAL A 142 13.64 2.22 -13.80
C VAL A 142 14.95 2.99 -14.04
N GLY A 143 15.75 2.62 -15.04
CA GLY A 143 16.99 3.34 -15.33
C GLY A 143 18.13 3.20 -14.31
N VAL A 144 17.97 2.45 -13.21
CA VAL A 144 19.13 2.05 -12.37
C VAL A 144 19.88 0.93 -13.10
N ARG A 145 21.14 1.15 -13.47
CA ARG A 145 21.98 0.12 -14.09
C ARG A 145 22.62 -0.76 -13.01
N LYS A 146 22.90 -2.03 -13.34
CA LYS A 146 23.68 -2.95 -12.49
C LYS A 146 25.16 -2.64 -12.60
#